data_AF-A0A430F607-F1
#
_entry.id   AF-A0A430F607-F1
#
_cell.length_a   1.000
_cell.length_b   1.000
_cell.length_c   1.000
_cell.angle_alpha   90.00
_cell.angle_beta   90.00
_cell.angle_gamma   90.00
#
_symmetry.space_group_name_H-M   'P 1'
#
loop_
_entity.id
_entity.type
_entity.pdbx_description
1 polymer ?
#
loop_
_entity_poly.entity_id
_entity_poly.type
_entity_poly.pdbx_seq_one_letter_code
_entity_poly.pdbx_strand_id
1 'polypeptide(L)'
;MRVRGTVRGRSVAAWRRDNTLIAAYGSGLLISVCMVLIAFPASDMPSTARLAYAFGLGAVFLVCLISVDVLCVTKALATNRIIQFSVLGLTVLCSCGLGIVISQTIVATDSALLGLCMAMGCIAVNCSVLICCLKEPHLYGAVSMVWMLALLVFVSVAIVFLFDLPSAVAAATMVALGVYGIQLMPNLVVHVPDRYLVQWRDYMTQRWTVRGAIPENARALSLSDVDKDMSRFLSRYDAGVTMCGICALAGYVMLIRDIDGSSPLVRIGMIALSVALIVFLELKPRQSGRVFERMMMRFLGLAVLLMALMDMGTMVPAVHKADMLWPMLACVIVGLAMVVAILAQHGGFYSLLLSRIGDGLCVLSVLVLLPSAFFAAGGFELLRGGM
;
A
#
# COMPACT_ATOMS: atom_id res chain seq x y z
N MET A 1 -10.16 -22.01 44.79
CA MET A 1 -10.28 -20.68 44.16
C MET A 1 -10.71 -20.85 42.71
N ARG A 2 -11.99 -20.60 42.39
CA ARG A 2 -12.52 -20.60 41.02
C ARG A 2 -12.31 -19.21 40.42
N VAL A 3 -11.50 -19.12 39.37
CA VAL A 3 -11.35 -17.90 38.57
C VAL A 3 -12.64 -17.68 37.79
N ARG A 4 -13.44 -16.70 38.20
CA ARG A 4 -14.60 -16.20 37.44
C ARG A 4 -14.07 -15.49 36.18
N GLY A 5 -14.17 -16.17 35.05
CA GLY A 5 -14.02 -15.54 33.74
C GLY A 5 -15.19 -14.61 33.46
N THR A 6 -14.95 -13.29 33.51
CA THR A 6 -15.87 -12.26 33.05
C THR A 6 -15.69 -12.06 31.54
N VAL A 7 -16.20 -12.99 30.74
CA VAL A 7 -16.47 -12.72 29.32
C VAL A 7 -17.67 -11.77 29.28
N ARG A 8 -17.38 -10.49 29.06
CA ARG A 8 -18.37 -9.41 28.96
C ARG A 8 -19.27 -9.68 27.76
N GLY A 9 -20.48 -10.17 28.02
CA GLY A 9 -21.50 -10.44 27.01
C GLY A 9 -21.91 -9.16 26.27
N ARG A 10 -21.39 -8.97 25.06
CA ARG A 10 -22.09 -8.17 24.05
C ARG A 10 -23.19 -9.05 23.46
N SER A 11 -24.41 -8.52 23.36
CA SER A 11 -25.48 -9.22 22.66
C SER A 11 -25.02 -9.49 21.22
N VAL A 12 -25.23 -10.71 20.74
CA VAL A 12 -24.94 -11.12 19.35
C VAL A 12 -25.56 -10.13 18.34
N ALA A 13 -26.65 -9.47 18.72
CA ALA A 13 -27.31 -8.41 17.97
C ALA A 13 -26.45 -7.14 17.77
N ALA A 14 -25.68 -6.70 18.77
CA ALA A 14 -24.79 -5.54 18.63
C ALA A 14 -23.61 -5.84 17.70
N TRP A 15 -23.02 -7.03 17.81
CA TRP A 15 -21.96 -7.49 16.93
C TRP A 15 -22.45 -7.66 15.48
N ARG A 16 -23.64 -8.23 15.29
CA ARG A 16 -24.27 -8.38 13.97
C ARG A 16 -24.59 -7.01 13.36
N ARG A 17 -25.09 -6.06 14.16
CA ARG A 17 -25.40 -4.68 13.71
C ARG A 17 -24.14 -3.91 13.30
N ASP A 18 -23.04 -4.01 14.04
CA ASP A 18 -21.77 -3.37 13.68
C ASP A 18 -21.17 -3.97 12.39
N ASN A 19 -21.22 -5.29 12.22
CA ASN A 19 -20.76 -5.95 10.99
C ASN A 19 -21.63 -5.60 9.78
N THR A 20 -22.96 -5.49 9.95
CA THR A 20 -23.85 -5.05 8.86
C THR A 20 -23.63 -3.60 8.48
N LEU A 21 -23.29 -2.73 9.44
CA LEU A 21 -22.95 -1.34 9.15
C LEU A 21 -21.64 -1.25 8.37
N ILE A 22 -20.59 -1.96 8.79
CA ILE A 22 -19.30 -1.98 8.08
C ILE A 22 -19.44 -2.61 6.70
N ALA A 23 -20.22 -3.68 6.57
CA ALA A 23 -20.52 -4.28 5.27
C ALA A 23 -21.32 -3.33 4.37
N ALA A 24 -22.29 -2.57 4.93
CA ALA A 24 -23.09 -1.60 4.18
C ALA A 24 -22.28 -0.36 3.77
N TYR A 25 -21.41 0.16 4.65
CA TYR A 25 -20.48 1.23 4.31
C TYR A 25 -19.42 0.76 3.31
N GLY A 26 -18.88 -0.45 3.52
CA GLY A 26 -17.93 -1.08 2.62
C GLY A 26 -18.52 -1.33 1.23
N SER A 27 -19.72 -1.92 1.14
CA SER A 27 -20.41 -2.13 -0.13
C SER A 27 -20.87 -0.83 -0.77
N GLY A 28 -21.38 0.13 0.02
CA GLY A 28 -21.80 1.44 -0.47
C GLY A 28 -20.64 2.25 -1.03
N LEU A 29 -19.44 2.13 -0.43
CA LEU A 29 -18.23 2.80 -0.90
C LEU A 29 -17.55 2.06 -2.05
N LEU A 30 -17.59 0.73 -2.08
CA LEU A 30 -17.17 -0.03 -3.27
C LEU A 30 -18.05 0.29 -4.46
N ILE A 31 -19.36 0.46 -4.24
CA ILE A 31 -20.32 0.91 -5.25
C ILE A 31 -20.06 2.38 -5.61
N SER A 32 -19.73 3.29 -4.68
CA SER A 32 -19.45 4.69 -5.03
C SER A 32 -18.10 4.87 -5.74
N VAL A 33 -17.06 4.14 -5.35
CA VAL A 33 -15.75 4.09 -6.03
C VAL A 33 -15.89 3.43 -7.39
N CYS A 34 -16.65 2.34 -7.51
CA CYS A 34 -16.99 1.76 -8.81
C CYS A 34 -17.83 2.73 -9.64
N MET A 35 -18.77 3.48 -9.07
CA MET A 35 -19.52 4.52 -9.80
C MET A 35 -18.62 5.67 -10.24
N VAL A 36 -17.66 6.12 -9.43
CA VAL A 36 -16.68 7.14 -9.83
C VAL A 36 -15.73 6.63 -10.92
N LEU A 37 -15.36 5.35 -10.88
CA LEU A 37 -14.51 4.71 -11.90
C LEU A 37 -15.27 4.34 -13.19
N ILE A 38 -16.57 4.02 -13.10
CA ILE A 38 -17.44 3.60 -14.22
C ILE A 38 -18.15 4.79 -14.88
N ALA A 39 -18.44 5.87 -14.15
CA ALA A 39 -19.19 7.03 -14.67
C ALA A 39 -18.35 8.05 -15.45
N PHE A 40 -17.08 7.77 -15.74
CA PHE A 40 -16.24 8.65 -16.56
C PHE A 40 -16.20 8.18 -18.03
N PRO A 41 -17.22 8.56 -18.80
CA PRO A 41 -16.97 9.38 -19.97
C PRO A 41 -17.70 10.71 -19.76
N ALA A 42 -17.12 11.57 -18.93
CA ALA A 42 -17.61 12.93 -18.74
C ALA A 42 -17.27 13.85 -19.93
N SER A 43 -16.95 13.33 -21.11
CA SER A 43 -16.63 14.16 -22.30
C SER A 43 -17.85 14.93 -22.81
N ASP A 44 -19.06 14.45 -22.54
CA ASP A 44 -20.27 14.93 -23.24
C ASP A 44 -21.20 15.79 -22.36
N MET A 45 -20.87 16.01 -21.08
CA MET A 45 -21.69 16.81 -20.17
C MET A 45 -21.32 18.31 -20.17
N PRO A 46 -22.31 19.22 -20.12
CA PRO A 46 -22.07 20.65 -19.98
C PRO A 46 -21.34 20.97 -18.67
N SER A 47 -20.44 21.96 -18.70
CA SER A 47 -19.54 22.32 -17.59
C SER A 47 -20.24 22.59 -16.26
N THR A 48 -21.46 23.15 -16.30
CA THR A 48 -22.29 23.43 -15.12
C THR A 48 -22.83 22.17 -14.46
N ALA A 49 -23.22 21.16 -15.25
CA ALA A 49 -23.69 19.87 -14.74
C ALA A 49 -22.54 19.06 -14.12
N ARG A 50 -21.33 19.16 -14.71
CA ARG A 50 -20.12 18.50 -14.19
C ARG A 50 -19.73 19.03 -12.82
N LEU A 51 -19.75 20.36 -12.63
CA LEU A 51 -19.47 20.99 -11.33
C LEU A 51 -20.52 20.61 -10.28
N ALA A 52 -21.81 20.68 -10.62
CA ALA A 52 -22.89 20.32 -9.68
C ALA A 52 -22.78 18.86 -9.22
N TYR A 53 -22.46 17.94 -10.14
CA TYR A 53 -22.24 16.53 -9.83
C TYR A 53 -20.99 16.30 -8.96
N ALA A 54 -19.88 16.97 -9.26
CA ALA A 54 -18.66 16.92 -8.45
C ALA A 54 -18.89 17.44 -7.02
N PHE A 55 -19.62 18.55 -6.86
CA PHE A 55 -20.00 19.05 -5.53
C PHE A 55 -20.91 18.08 -4.76
N GLY A 56 -21.90 17.50 -5.43
CA GLY A 56 -22.80 16.50 -4.84
C GLY A 56 -22.05 15.26 -4.35
N LEU A 57 -21.19 14.68 -5.19
CA LEU A 57 -20.36 13.54 -4.82
C LEU A 57 -19.35 13.90 -3.73
N GLY A 58 -18.70 15.06 -3.84
CA GLY A 58 -17.72 15.53 -2.85
C GLY A 58 -18.33 15.65 -1.46
N ALA A 59 -19.55 16.19 -1.36
CA ALA A 59 -20.28 16.26 -0.09
C ALA A 59 -20.59 14.88 0.48
N VAL A 60 -20.99 13.91 -0.35
CA VAL A 60 -21.23 12.51 0.07
C VAL A 60 -19.96 11.87 0.60
N PHE A 61 -18.83 12.02 -0.10
CA PHE A 61 -17.54 11.49 0.35
C PHE A 61 -17.07 12.14 1.64
N LEU A 62 -17.28 13.44 1.82
CA LEU A 62 -16.90 14.17 3.02
C LEU A 62 -17.75 13.75 4.25
N VAL A 63 -19.07 13.62 4.08
CA VAL A 63 -19.95 13.11 5.14
C VAL A 63 -19.59 11.67 5.50
N CYS A 64 -19.31 10.83 4.49
CA CYS A 64 -18.87 9.46 4.71
C CYS A 64 -17.54 9.43 5.46
N LEU A 65 -16.56 10.23 5.05
CA LEU A 65 -15.25 10.35 5.70
C LEU A 65 -15.39 10.69 7.18
N ILE A 66 -16.09 11.79 7.50
CA ILE A 66 -16.31 12.22 8.88
C ILE A 66 -17.02 11.13 9.70
N SER A 67 -18.04 10.48 9.11
CA SER A 67 -18.76 9.40 9.81
C SER A 67 -17.86 8.22 10.16
N VAL A 68 -16.95 7.84 9.25
CA VAL A 68 -16.02 6.73 9.43
C VAL A 68 -14.90 7.12 10.40
N ASP A 69 -14.39 8.35 10.36
CA ASP A 69 -13.38 8.85 11.30
C ASP A 69 -13.93 8.93 12.72
N VAL A 70 -15.17 9.41 12.89
CA VAL A 70 -15.85 9.40 14.19
C VAL A 70 -16.01 7.97 14.71
N LEU A 71 -16.38 7.01 13.84
CA LEU A 71 -16.44 5.59 14.20
C LEU A 71 -15.05 5.06 14.59
N CYS A 72 -14.00 5.45 13.87
CA CYS A 72 -12.62 5.06 14.16
C CYS A 72 -12.19 5.54 15.55
N VAL A 73 -12.43 6.80 15.88
CA VAL A 73 -12.05 7.39 17.18
C VAL A 73 -12.90 6.84 18.33
N THR A 74 -14.22 6.73 18.15
CA THR A 74 -15.15 6.38 19.24
C THR A 74 -15.24 4.87 19.49
N LYS A 75 -15.25 4.04 18.44
CA LYS A 75 -15.41 2.57 18.56
C LYS A 75 -14.09 1.80 18.61
N ALA A 76 -12.94 2.47 18.48
CA ALA A 76 -11.62 1.86 18.66
C ALA A 76 -11.48 1.17 20.02
N LEU A 77 -12.10 1.68 21.08
CA LEU A 77 -11.94 1.17 22.44
C LEU A 77 -12.61 -0.18 22.72
N ALA A 78 -13.46 -0.69 21.83
CA ALA A 78 -14.38 -1.77 22.20
C ALA A 78 -14.54 -2.92 21.18
N THR A 79 -13.77 -2.93 20.09
CA THR A 79 -14.08 -3.80 18.92
C THR A 79 -12.86 -4.60 18.44
N ASN A 80 -13.08 -5.76 17.81
CA ASN A 80 -12.04 -6.65 17.28
C ASN A 80 -11.06 -5.91 16.34
N ARG A 81 -9.77 -6.31 16.36
CA ARG A 81 -8.70 -5.74 15.52
C ARG A 81 -9.05 -5.69 14.03
N ILE A 82 -9.70 -6.73 13.50
CA ILE A 82 -10.10 -6.82 12.09
C ILE A 82 -11.03 -5.66 11.69
N ILE A 83 -11.98 -5.32 12.57
CA ILE A 83 -12.93 -4.24 12.30
C ILE A 83 -12.20 -2.90 12.28
N GLN A 84 -11.27 -2.67 13.20
CA GLN A 84 -10.51 -1.42 13.24
C GLN A 84 -9.66 -1.21 11.97
N PHE A 85 -9.00 -2.26 11.47
CA PHE A 85 -8.27 -2.19 10.20
C PHE A 85 -9.19 -2.02 8.99
N SER A 86 -10.39 -2.63 9.00
CA SER A 86 -11.38 -2.41 7.93
C SER A 86 -11.90 -0.98 7.89
N VAL A 87 -12.13 -0.38 9.07
CA VAL A 87 -12.54 1.02 9.20
C VAL A 87 -11.42 1.94 8.73
N LEU A 88 -10.16 1.67 9.09
CA LEU A 88 -9.00 2.41 8.57
C LEU A 88 -8.87 2.29 7.04
N GLY A 89 -9.07 1.10 6.47
CA GLY A 89 -9.09 0.93 5.02
C GLY A 89 -10.19 1.78 4.37
N LEU A 90 -11.36 1.83 4.99
CA LEU A 90 -12.48 2.64 4.53
C LEU A 90 -12.19 4.14 4.61
N THR A 91 -11.53 4.64 5.67
CA THR A 91 -11.16 6.07 5.75
C THR A 91 -10.20 6.45 4.63
N VAL A 92 -9.20 5.62 4.34
CA VAL A 92 -8.25 5.86 3.24
C VAL A 92 -8.96 5.88 1.89
N LEU A 93 -9.89 4.96 1.64
CA LEU A 93 -10.67 4.93 0.41
C LEU A 93 -11.61 6.14 0.27
N CYS A 94 -12.29 6.56 1.34
CA CYS A 94 -13.08 7.80 1.38
C CYS A 94 -12.22 9.01 1.01
N SER A 95 -11.04 9.15 1.63
CA SER A 95 -10.12 10.26 1.38
C SER A 95 -9.60 10.26 -0.06
N CYS A 96 -9.30 9.07 -0.60
CA CYS A 96 -8.89 8.91 -2.00
C CYS A 96 -10.00 9.37 -2.96
N GLY A 97 -11.24 8.90 -2.74
CA GLY A 97 -12.40 9.29 -3.53
C GLY A 97 -12.66 10.79 -3.49
N LEU A 98 -12.55 11.41 -2.31
CA LEU A 98 -12.68 12.86 -2.15
C LEU A 98 -11.64 13.62 -2.98
N GLY A 99 -10.38 13.20 -2.95
CA GLY A 99 -9.32 13.86 -3.73
C GLY A 99 -9.50 13.72 -5.24
N ILE A 100 -9.95 12.56 -5.72
CA ILE A 100 -10.29 12.36 -7.14
C ILE A 100 -11.41 13.30 -7.57
N VAL A 101 -12.46 13.45 -6.76
CA VAL A 101 -13.57 14.37 -7.05
C VAL A 101 -13.11 15.83 -7.05
N ILE A 102 -12.25 16.23 -6.10
CA ILE A 102 -11.67 17.58 -6.06
C ILE A 102 -10.88 17.86 -7.35
N SER A 103 -10.07 16.91 -7.81
CA SER A 103 -9.30 17.07 -9.05
C SER A 103 -10.17 17.35 -10.27
N GLN A 104 -11.43 16.92 -10.30
CA GLN A 104 -12.32 17.12 -11.44
C GLN A 104 -12.90 18.52 -11.51
N THR A 105 -12.79 19.30 -10.43
CA THR A 105 -13.17 20.72 -10.42
C THR A 105 -12.11 21.60 -11.08
N ILE A 106 -10.89 21.10 -11.22
CA ILE A 106 -9.75 21.82 -11.78
C ILE A 106 -9.53 21.31 -13.21
N VAL A 107 -9.48 22.23 -14.17
CA VAL A 107 -9.11 21.91 -15.55
C VAL A 107 -7.58 21.84 -15.62
N ALA A 108 -7.05 20.65 -15.89
CA ALA A 108 -5.62 20.41 -16.05
C ALA A 108 -5.37 19.51 -17.26
N THR A 109 -4.16 19.61 -17.83
CA THR A 109 -3.71 18.85 -19.00
C THR A 109 -3.75 17.34 -18.72
N ASP A 110 -3.24 16.92 -17.56
CA ASP A 110 -3.28 15.52 -17.09
C ASP A 110 -4.20 15.35 -15.87
N SER A 111 -5.47 15.05 -16.16
CA SER A 111 -6.49 14.82 -15.12
C SER A 111 -6.19 13.65 -14.19
N ALA A 112 -5.48 12.62 -14.66
CA ALA A 112 -5.14 11.44 -13.86
C ALA A 112 -4.07 11.73 -12.80
N LEU A 113 -3.03 12.50 -13.17
CA LEU A 113 -1.92 12.83 -12.27
C LEU A 113 -2.35 13.83 -11.19
N LEU A 114 -3.17 14.81 -11.57
CA LEU A 114 -3.80 15.72 -10.62
C LEU A 114 -4.73 14.98 -9.64
N GLY A 115 -5.48 13.99 -10.13
CA GLY A 115 -6.34 13.13 -9.32
C GLY A 115 -5.57 12.38 -8.25
N LEU A 116 -4.43 11.78 -8.64
CA LEU A 116 -3.54 11.09 -7.73
C LEU A 116 -2.93 12.05 -6.69
N CYS A 117 -2.47 13.22 -7.13
CA CYS A 117 -1.91 14.25 -6.24
C CYS A 117 -2.93 14.66 -5.17
N MET A 118 -4.15 15.01 -5.59
CA MET A 118 -5.21 15.42 -4.66
C MET A 118 -5.66 14.27 -3.74
N ALA A 119 -5.77 13.04 -4.25
CA ALA A 119 -6.09 11.86 -3.45
C ALA A 119 -5.08 11.63 -2.32
N MET A 120 -3.78 11.66 -2.64
CA MET A 120 -2.72 11.45 -1.66
C MET A 120 -2.62 12.61 -0.65
N GLY A 121 -2.84 13.85 -1.10
CA GLY A 121 -2.96 15.02 -0.23
C GLY A 121 -4.12 14.89 0.77
N CYS A 122 -5.31 14.50 0.30
CA CYS A 122 -6.47 14.26 1.16
C CYS A 122 -6.23 13.15 2.19
N ILE A 123 -5.59 12.05 1.78
CA ILE A 123 -5.21 10.96 2.71
C ILE A 123 -4.24 11.47 3.78
N ALA A 124 -3.22 12.25 3.39
CA ALA A 124 -2.24 12.79 4.32
C ALA A 124 -2.88 13.77 5.32
N VAL A 125 -3.74 14.67 4.85
CA VAL A 125 -4.48 15.60 5.72
C VAL A 125 -5.38 14.82 6.69
N ASN A 126 -6.16 13.85 6.22
CA ASN A 126 -7.03 13.09 7.11
C ASN A 126 -6.24 12.29 8.17
N CYS A 127 -5.16 11.62 7.74
CA CYS A 127 -4.32 10.87 8.67
C CYS A 127 -3.66 11.77 9.72
N SER A 128 -3.32 13.03 9.38
CA SER A 128 -2.79 13.99 10.36
C SER A 128 -3.80 14.32 11.46
N VAL A 129 -5.08 14.46 11.13
CA VAL A 129 -6.17 14.67 12.10
C VAL A 129 -6.35 13.43 12.96
N LEU A 130 -6.39 12.24 12.35
CA LEU A 130 -6.53 10.97 13.08
C LEU A 130 -5.38 10.72 14.06
N ILE A 131 -4.14 11.07 13.71
CA ILE A 131 -2.97 10.96 14.60
C ILE A 131 -3.17 11.76 15.90
N CYS A 132 -3.78 12.94 15.81
CA CYS A 132 -4.06 13.79 16.98
C CYS A 132 -5.21 13.25 17.85
N CYS A 133 -6.13 12.48 17.28
CA CYS A 133 -7.31 11.96 17.98
C CYS A 133 -7.12 10.54 18.55
N LEU A 134 -6.23 9.73 17.98
CA LEU A 134 -6.06 8.33 18.34
C LEU A 134 -5.22 8.15 19.62
N LYS A 135 -5.79 7.43 20.59
CA LYS A 135 -5.13 7.07 21.86
C LYS A 135 -4.56 5.65 21.86
N GLU A 136 -5.05 4.79 20.97
CA GLU A 136 -4.67 3.38 20.89
C GLU A 136 -3.34 3.20 20.12
N PRO A 137 -2.32 2.51 20.67
CA PRO A 137 -0.97 2.48 20.12
C PRO A 137 -0.88 1.73 18.77
N HIS A 138 -1.67 0.68 18.57
CA HIS A 138 -1.67 -0.09 17.32
C HIS A 138 -2.30 0.70 16.16
N LEU A 139 -3.42 1.39 16.40
CA LEU A 139 -4.05 2.25 15.38
C LEU A 139 -3.19 3.46 15.06
N TYR A 140 -2.66 4.12 16.08
CA TYR A 140 -1.70 5.20 15.91
C TYR A 140 -0.52 4.76 15.02
N GLY A 141 0.02 3.56 15.29
CA GLY A 141 1.08 2.97 14.48
C GLY A 141 0.73 2.88 13.00
N ALA A 142 -0.42 2.27 12.68
CA ALA A 142 -0.88 2.11 11.31
C ALA A 142 -1.11 3.45 10.60
N VAL A 143 -1.86 4.38 11.22
CA VAL A 143 -2.16 5.70 10.64
C VAL A 143 -0.88 6.52 10.42
N SER A 144 0.06 6.48 11.36
CA SER A 144 1.35 7.17 11.23
C SER A 144 2.15 6.72 10.00
N MET A 145 2.09 5.43 9.63
CA MET A 145 2.78 4.93 8.43
C MET A 145 2.05 5.28 7.15
N VAL A 146 0.71 5.16 7.15
CA VAL A 146 -0.13 5.59 6.02
C VAL A 146 0.11 7.07 5.72
N TRP A 147 0.18 7.91 6.77
CA TRP A 147 0.51 9.33 6.65
C TRP A 147 1.87 9.57 6.00
N MET A 148 2.94 8.94 6.49
CA MET A 148 4.29 9.14 5.95
C MET A 148 4.38 8.72 4.48
N LEU A 149 3.83 7.56 4.13
CA LEU A 149 3.83 7.08 2.75
C LEU A 149 2.96 7.95 1.85
N ALA A 150 1.79 8.38 2.33
CA ALA A 150 0.91 9.25 1.57
C ALA A 150 1.58 10.60 1.26
N LEU A 151 2.27 11.18 2.25
CA LEU A 151 3.02 12.42 2.09
C LEU A 151 4.18 12.24 1.10
N LEU A 152 4.92 11.13 1.18
CA LEU A 152 6.04 10.87 0.28
C LEU A 152 5.55 10.77 -1.18
N VAL A 153 4.49 9.99 -1.42
CA VAL A 153 3.88 9.88 -2.76
C VAL A 153 3.34 11.24 -3.21
N PHE A 154 2.64 11.98 -2.34
CA PHE A 154 2.14 13.32 -2.65
C PHE A 154 3.27 14.25 -3.12
N VAL A 155 4.37 14.32 -2.37
CA VAL A 155 5.53 15.16 -2.73
C VAL A 155 6.14 14.69 -4.06
N SER A 156 6.29 13.39 -4.27
CA SER A 156 6.85 12.87 -5.53
C SER A 156 5.99 13.22 -6.75
N VAL A 157 4.66 13.08 -6.64
CA VAL A 157 3.72 13.39 -7.73
C VAL A 157 3.62 14.90 -7.93
N ALA A 158 3.63 15.68 -6.85
CA ALA A 158 3.64 17.15 -6.92
C ALA A 158 4.90 17.67 -7.63
N ILE A 159 6.07 17.06 -7.38
CA ILE A 159 7.30 17.39 -8.11
C ILE A 159 7.14 17.10 -9.61
N VAL A 160 6.63 15.92 -9.97
CA VAL A 160 6.39 15.56 -11.39
C VAL A 160 5.45 16.58 -12.04
N PHE A 161 4.39 16.97 -11.35
CA PHE A 161 3.43 17.97 -11.83
C PHE A 161 4.05 19.38 -11.95
N LEU A 162 4.84 19.82 -10.97
CA LEU A 162 5.45 21.15 -10.96
C LEU A 162 6.51 21.34 -12.05
N PHE A 163 7.18 20.26 -12.45
CA PHE A 163 8.19 20.27 -13.51
C PHE A 163 7.65 19.82 -14.87
N ASP A 164 6.34 19.63 -15.01
CA ASP A 164 5.67 19.21 -16.26
C ASP A 164 6.32 17.94 -16.87
N LEU A 165 6.65 17.00 -15.99
CA LEU A 165 7.26 15.72 -16.37
C LEU A 165 6.17 14.73 -16.82
N PRO A 166 6.49 13.76 -17.70
CA PRO A 166 5.54 12.74 -18.13
C PRO A 166 4.96 11.95 -16.96
N SER A 167 3.67 11.63 -17.04
CA SER A 167 2.94 10.82 -16.05
C SER A 167 3.59 9.45 -15.79
N ALA A 168 4.24 8.88 -16.79
CA ALA A 168 5.01 7.65 -16.69
C ALA A 168 6.15 7.74 -15.65
N VAL A 169 6.75 8.92 -15.45
CA VAL A 169 7.78 9.14 -14.43
C VAL A 169 7.17 9.04 -13.03
N ALA A 170 6.02 9.66 -12.78
CA ALA A 170 5.31 9.50 -11.51
C ALA A 170 4.96 8.02 -11.25
N ALA A 171 4.45 7.32 -12.26
CA ALA A 171 4.09 5.92 -12.14
C ALA A 171 5.31 5.04 -11.80
N ALA A 172 6.45 5.25 -12.47
CA ALA A 172 7.70 4.56 -12.14
C ALA A 172 8.23 4.89 -10.75
N THR A 173 8.13 6.14 -10.30
CA THR A 173 8.52 6.51 -8.92
C THR A 173 7.66 5.80 -7.88
N MET A 174 6.35 5.64 -8.11
CA MET A 174 5.47 4.88 -7.21
C MET A 174 5.86 3.40 -7.14
N VAL A 175 6.18 2.78 -8.27
CA VAL A 175 6.65 1.38 -8.32
C VAL A 175 7.95 1.23 -7.52
N ALA A 176 8.93 2.11 -7.76
CA ALA A 176 10.20 2.10 -7.03
C ALA A 176 9.97 2.31 -5.53
N LEU A 177 9.18 3.31 -5.15
CA LEU A 177 8.90 3.62 -3.75
C LEU A 177 8.19 2.46 -3.03
N GLY A 178 7.29 1.77 -3.72
CA GLY A 178 6.62 0.60 -3.20
C GLY A 178 7.59 -0.55 -2.94
N VAL A 179 8.38 -0.94 -3.94
CA VAL A 179 9.32 -2.07 -3.82
C VAL A 179 10.40 -1.80 -2.77
N TYR A 180 11.08 -0.66 -2.85
CA TYR A 180 12.11 -0.28 -1.88
C TYR A 180 11.51 -0.01 -0.50
N GLY A 181 10.30 0.53 -0.44
CA GLY A 181 9.56 0.69 0.81
C GLY A 181 9.36 -0.64 1.53
N ILE A 182 8.91 -1.69 0.83
CA ILE A 182 8.79 -3.03 1.40
C ILE A 182 10.18 -3.57 1.85
N GLN A 183 11.27 -3.25 1.14
CA GLN A 183 12.63 -3.70 1.51
C GLN A 183 13.17 -2.99 2.74
N LEU A 184 12.92 -1.69 2.86
CA LEU A 184 13.42 -0.85 3.95
C LEU A 184 12.49 -0.87 5.16
N MET A 185 11.28 -1.42 5.04
CA MET A 185 10.27 -1.42 6.11
C MET A 185 10.79 -1.94 7.46
N PRO A 186 11.55 -3.05 7.56
CA PRO A 186 12.10 -3.48 8.84
C PRO A 186 13.01 -2.42 9.49
N ASN A 187 13.82 -1.74 8.68
CA ASN A 187 14.74 -0.71 9.14
C ASN A 187 14.03 0.60 9.51
N LEU A 188 12.93 0.92 8.81
CA LEU A 188 12.13 2.13 9.06
C LEU A 188 11.24 2.01 10.30
N VAL A 189 10.75 0.80 10.58
CA VAL A 189 9.75 0.57 11.64
C VAL A 189 10.40 0.23 12.97
N VAL A 190 11.50 -0.54 12.96
CA VAL A 190 12.19 -0.95 14.18
C VAL A 190 13.07 0.20 14.68
N HIS A 191 12.47 1.08 15.47
CA HIS A 191 13.19 2.06 16.25
C HIS A 191 13.12 1.64 17.72
N VAL A 192 14.20 1.04 18.24
CA VAL A 192 14.27 0.60 19.64
C VAL A 192 14.37 1.84 20.53
N PRO A 193 13.37 2.14 21.36
CA PRO A 193 13.46 3.28 22.28
C PRO A 193 14.62 3.09 23.27
N ASP A 194 15.30 4.18 23.67
CA ASP A 194 16.46 4.15 24.57
C ASP A 194 16.22 3.38 25.89
N ARG A 195 14.96 3.34 26.35
CA ARG A 195 14.52 2.58 27.54
C ARG A 195 14.77 1.06 27.48
N TYR A 196 14.99 0.49 26.29
CA TYR A 196 15.23 -0.94 26.11
C TYR A 196 16.71 -1.32 26.19
N LEU A 197 17.62 -0.36 26.04
CA LEU A 197 19.05 -0.64 25.91
C LEU A 197 19.71 -0.82 27.28
N VAL A 198 19.35 0.02 28.25
CA VAL A 198 19.94 0.03 29.59
C VAL A 198 18.92 0.47 30.63
N GLN A 199 18.83 -0.26 31.75
CA GLN A 199 18.09 0.21 32.93
C GLN A 199 18.89 1.34 33.60
N TRP A 200 18.62 2.58 33.19
CA TRP A 200 19.44 3.74 33.51
C TRP A 200 19.61 3.99 35.02
N ARG A 201 18.58 3.69 35.83
CA ARG A 201 18.64 3.81 37.30
C ARG A 201 19.64 2.82 37.92
N ASP A 202 19.62 1.57 37.49
CA ASP A 202 20.54 0.55 38.02
C ASP A 202 21.95 0.70 37.46
N TYR A 203 22.07 1.19 36.23
CA TYR A 203 23.35 1.48 35.60
C TYR A 203 24.09 2.65 36.29
N MET A 204 23.38 3.72 36.64
CA MET A 204 23.98 4.84 37.38
C MET A 204 24.36 4.47 38.82
N THR A 205 23.60 3.61 39.50
CA THR A 205 23.94 3.18 40.86
C THR A 205 25.16 2.26 40.89
N GLN A 206 25.37 1.46 39.83
CA GLN A 206 26.53 0.57 39.72
C GLN A 206 27.79 1.25 39.16
N ARG A 207 27.66 2.31 38.34
CA ARG A 207 28.81 3.02 37.76
C ARG A 207 28.81 4.51 38.08
N TRP A 208 29.61 4.87 39.09
CA TRP A 208 29.82 6.24 39.60
C TRP A 208 30.39 7.25 38.58
N THR A 209 30.86 6.78 37.42
CA THR A 209 31.46 7.62 36.35
C THR A 209 30.43 8.16 35.36
N VAL A 210 29.19 7.67 35.37
CA VAL A 210 28.16 8.10 34.41
C VAL A 210 27.42 9.31 34.99
N ARG A 211 27.78 10.50 34.53
CA ARG A 211 27.13 11.78 34.90
C ARG A 211 26.47 12.36 33.66
N GLY A 212 25.25 11.92 33.39
CA GLY A 212 24.43 12.41 32.28
C GLY A 212 23.01 12.69 32.76
N ALA A 213 22.30 13.56 32.04
CA ALA A 213 20.89 13.77 32.29
C ALA A 213 20.13 12.43 32.15
N ILE A 214 19.24 12.16 33.10
CA ILE A 214 18.38 10.98 33.05
C ILE A 214 17.39 11.20 31.91
N PRO A 215 17.28 10.29 30.91
CA PRO A 215 16.26 10.38 29.87
C PRO A 215 14.87 10.44 30.51
N GLU A 216 13.97 11.29 29.98
CA GLU A 216 12.63 11.53 30.54
C GLU A 216 11.80 10.24 30.76
N ASN A 217 12.15 9.14 30.07
CA ASN A 217 11.44 7.86 30.13
C ASN A 217 12.25 6.70 30.76
N ALA A 218 13.25 6.99 31.60
CA ALA A 218 14.06 5.97 32.28
C ALA A 218 13.33 5.31 33.46
N ARG A 219 12.37 4.43 33.16
CA ARG A 219 11.68 3.57 34.13
C ARG A 219 11.96 2.09 33.88
N ALA A 220 11.78 1.26 34.91
CA ALA A 220 11.86 -0.19 34.76
C ALA A 220 10.86 -0.68 33.69
N LEU A 221 11.35 -1.49 32.76
CA LEU A 221 10.57 -1.96 31.63
C LEU A 221 9.54 -3.01 32.10
N SER A 222 8.26 -2.72 31.91
CA SER A 222 7.19 -3.68 32.23
C SER A 222 6.82 -4.50 30.99
N LEU A 223 6.35 -5.74 31.18
CA LEU A 223 5.85 -6.58 30.08
C LEU A 223 4.73 -5.88 29.28
N SER A 224 3.92 -5.05 29.93
CA SER A 224 2.85 -4.31 29.25
C SER A 224 3.35 -3.18 28.36
N ASP A 225 4.52 -2.61 28.66
CA ASP A 225 5.17 -1.62 27.78
C ASP A 225 5.75 -2.28 26.53
N VAL A 226 6.36 -3.47 26.71
CA VAL A 226 6.88 -4.28 25.59
C VAL A 226 5.77 -4.68 24.62
N ASP A 227 4.64 -5.15 25.15
CA ASP A 227 3.51 -5.55 24.31
C ASP A 227 2.92 -4.36 23.53
N LYS A 228 2.82 -3.18 24.16
CA LYS A 228 2.34 -1.95 23.49
C LYS A 228 3.28 -1.52 22.37
N ASP A 229 4.58 -1.46 22.63
CA ASP A 229 5.56 -1.05 21.61
C ASP A 229 5.63 -2.06 20.47
N MET A 230 5.65 -3.35 20.80
CA MET A 230 5.60 -4.42 19.81
C MET A 230 4.33 -4.30 18.95
N SER A 231 3.15 -4.14 19.56
CA SER A 231 1.90 -3.98 18.82
C SER A 231 1.92 -2.78 17.85
N ARG A 232 2.58 -1.68 18.24
CA ARG A 232 2.78 -0.49 17.42
C ARG A 232 3.76 -0.75 16.27
N PHE A 233 4.87 -1.43 16.52
CA PHE A 233 5.82 -1.80 15.46
C PHE A 233 5.18 -2.75 14.45
N LEU A 234 4.44 -3.75 14.93
CA LEU A 234 3.79 -4.71 14.07
C LEU A 234 2.70 -4.06 13.21
N SER A 235 1.88 -3.17 13.79
CA SER A 235 0.86 -2.47 13.01
C SER A 235 1.45 -1.48 12.02
N ARG A 236 2.54 -0.79 12.38
CA ARG A 236 3.32 0.06 11.46
C ARG A 236 3.86 -0.73 10.29
N TYR A 237 4.46 -1.88 10.58
CA TYR A 237 5.01 -2.77 9.58
C TYR A 237 3.93 -3.28 8.64
N ASP A 238 2.84 -3.84 9.17
CA ASP A 238 1.75 -4.40 8.35
C ASP A 238 1.10 -3.31 7.48
N ALA A 239 0.81 -2.13 8.05
CA ALA A 239 0.29 -0.98 7.30
C ALA A 239 1.27 -0.48 6.23
N GLY A 240 2.56 -0.41 6.55
CA GLY A 240 3.59 0.00 5.61
C GLY A 240 3.72 -0.95 4.42
N VAL A 241 3.81 -2.26 4.67
CA VAL A 241 3.90 -3.26 3.59
C VAL A 241 2.63 -3.23 2.72
N THR A 242 1.44 -3.10 3.31
CA THR A 242 0.18 -3.01 2.54
C THR A 242 0.15 -1.78 1.63
N MET A 243 0.46 -0.60 2.16
CA MET A 243 0.45 0.64 1.39
C MET A 243 1.53 0.66 0.32
N CYS A 244 2.75 0.20 0.61
CA CYS A 244 3.81 0.09 -0.38
C CYS A 244 3.46 -0.90 -1.50
N GLY A 245 2.82 -2.03 -1.17
CA GLY A 245 2.34 -3.00 -2.16
C GLY A 245 1.25 -2.42 -3.06
N ILE A 246 0.28 -1.71 -2.48
CA ILE A 246 -0.76 -1.00 -3.23
C ILE A 246 -0.15 0.08 -4.13
N CYS A 247 0.83 0.84 -3.62
CA CYS A 247 1.53 1.87 -4.39
C CYS A 247 2.29 1.27 -5.58
N ALA A 248 2.96 0.14 -5.37
CA ALA A 248 3.64 -0.58 -6.45
C ALA A 248 2.66 -1.08 -7.53
N LEU A 249 1.53 -1.66 -7.11
CA LEU A 249 0.51 -2.12 -8.05
C LEU A 249 -0.13 -0.96 -8.80
N ALA A 250 -0.49 0.14 -8.10
CA ALA A 250 -1.09 1.31 -8.70
C ALA A 250 -0.14 1.98 -9.71
N GLY A 251 1.15 2.14 -9.36
CA GLY A 251 2.15 2.64 -10.29
C GLY A 251 2.32 1.74 -11.52
N TYR A 252 2.29 0.42 -11.34
CA TYR A 252 2.36 -0.52 -12.46
C TYR A 252 1.13 -0.43 -13.40
N VAL A 253 -0.07 -0.30 -12.84
CA VAL A 253 -1.31 -0.08 -13.60
C VAL A 253 -1.25 1.23 -14.39
N MET A 254 -0.72 2.30 -13.78
CA MET A 254 -0.57 3.58 -14.46
C MET A 254 0.45 3.47 -15.60
N LEU A 255 1.59 2.80 -15.39
CA LEU A 255 2.56 2.56 -16.45
C LEU A 255 1.95 1.81 -17.63
N ILE A 256 1.20 0.73 -17.40
CA ILE A 256 0.51 -0.02 -18.48
C ILE A 256 -0.40 0.88 -19.32
N ARG A 257 -1.14 1.79 -18.67
CA ARG A 257 -2.11 2.64 -19.36
C ARG A 257 -1.45 3.71 -20.24
N ASP A 258 -0.28 4.19 -19.83
CA ASP A 258 0.44 5.28 -20.49
C ASP A 258 1.49 4.79 -21.52
N ILE A 259 1.56 3.48 -21.81
CA ILE A 259 2.50 2.96 -22.82
C ILE A 259 2.16 3.52 -24.20
N ASP A 260 3.01 4.43 -24.70
CA ASP A 260 3.13 4.64 -26.13
C ASP A 260 4.10 3.60 -26.68
N GLY A 261 3.55 2.54 -27.27
CA GLY A 261 4.29 1.36 -27.71
C GLY A 261 5.22 1.63 -28.89
N SER A 262 5.51 2.87 -29.28
CA SER A 262 6.29 3.19 -30.47
C SER A 262 7.77 2.84 -30.36
N SER A 263 8.38 2.94 -29.16
CA SER A 263 9.82 2.73 -28.98
C SER A 263 10.18 1.33 -28.43
N PRO A 264 11.21 0.67 -28.98
CA PRO A 264 11.59 -0.69 -28.55
C PRO A 264 12.19 -0.71 -27.13
N LEU A 265 12.79 0.40 -26.68
CA LEU A 265 13.41 0.50 -25.36
C LEU A 265 12.38 0.51 -24.23
N VAL A 266 11.27 1.25 -24.40
CA VAL A 266 10.17 1.29 -23.42
C VAL A 266 9.56 -0.10 -23.26
N ARG A 267 9.38 -0.85 -24.37
CA ARG A 267 8.87 -2.23 -24.34
C ARG A 267 9.78 -3.19 -23.58
N ILE A 268 11.09 -3.15 -23.85
CA ILE A 268 12.06 -3.97 -23.12
C ILE A 268 12.06 -3.61 -21.63
N GLY A 269 11.99 -2.31 -21.31
CA GLY A 269 11.86 -1.81 -19.94
C GLY A 269 10.62 -2.37 -19.23
N MET A 270 9.46 -2.34 -19.88
CA MET A 270 8.21 -2.87 -19.33
C MET A 270 8.25 -4.38 -19.11
N ILE A 271 8.75 -5.16 -20.08
CA ILE A 271 8.88 -6.62 -19.93
C ILE A 271 9.82 -6.95 -18.76
N ALA A 272 10.98 -6.29 -18.70
CA ALA A 272 11.93 -6.46 -17.62
C ALA A 272 11.32 -6.07 -16.26
N LEU A 273 10.56 -4.98 -16.20
CA LEU A 273 9.87 -4.51 -15.00
C LEU A 273 8.82 -5.51 -14.53
N SER A 274 7.97 -6.02 -15.43
CA SER A 274 6.96 -7.03 -15.12
C SER A 274 7.60 -8.29 -14.53
N VAL A 275 8.62 -8.82 -15.19
CA VAL A 275 9.31 -10.04 -14.73
C VAL A 275 9.99 -9.79 -13.38
N ALA A 276 10.69 -8.66 -13.22
CA ALA A 276 11.34 -8.32 -11.97
C ALA A 276 10.34 -8.15 -10.81
N LEU A 277 9.21 -7.47 -11.06
CA LEU A 277 8.17 -7.22 -10.06
C LEU A 277 7.46 -8.51 -9.65
N ILE A 278 7.16 -9.41 -10.59
CA ILE A 278 6.59 -10.73 -10.31
C ILE A 278 7.57 -11.56 -9.47
N VAL A 279 8.83 -11.66 -9.92
CA VAL A 279 9.86 -12.44 -9.20
C VAL A 279 10.06 -11.90 -7.79
N PHE A 280 10.09 -10.58 -7.62
CA PHE A 280 10.20 -9.95 -6.30
C PHE A 280 9.00 -10.28 -5.40
N LEU A 281 7.77 -10.09 -5.88
CA LEU A 281 6.55 -10.30 -5.10
C LEU A 281 6.30 -11.77 -4.76
N GLU A 282 6.79 -12.71 -5.58
CA GLU A 282 6.67 -14.15 -5.35
C GLU A 282 7.76 -14.73 -4.44
N LEU A 283 9.00 -14.26 -4.59
CA LEU A 283 10.12 -14.78 -3.82
C LEU A 283 10.26 -14.11 -2.45
N LYS A 284 9.97 -12.83 -2.32
CA LYS A 284 10.09 -12.10 -1.05
C LYS A 284 9.26 -12.67 0.11
N PRO A 285 8.03 -13.18 -0.09
CA PRO A 285 7.27 -13.92 0.93
C PRO A 285 8.06 -14.99 1.68
N ARG A 286 9.09 -15.59 1.08
CA ARG A 286 9.92 -16.63 1.71
C ARG A 286 10.66 -16.16 2.96
N GLN A 287 10.98 -14.87 3.01
CA GLN A 287 11.73 -14.27 4.12
C GLN A 287 10.79 -13.77 5.23
N SER A 288 9.47 -13.74 4.99
CA SER A 288 8.49 -13.34 5.97
C SER A 288 8.00 -14.52 6.82
N GLY A 289 8.02 -14.34 8.15
CA GLY A 289 7.43 -15.28 9.10
C GLY A 289 5.89 -15.21 9.19
N ARG A 290 5.24 -14.23 8.55
CA ARG A 290 3.80 -13.94 8.74
C ARG A 290 2.96 -14.45 7.59
N VAL A 291 1.84 -15.11 7.90
CA VAL A 291 0.89 -15.60 6.88
C VAL A 291 0.29 -14.45 6.07
N PHE A 292 -0.10 -13.35 6.74
CA PHE A 292 -0.71 -12.19 6.09
C PHE A 292 0.18 -11.59 5.01
N GLU A 293 1.43 -11.26 5.37
CA GLU A 293 2.40 -10.64 4.47
C GLU A 293 2.70 -11.56 3.27
N ARG A 294 2.86 -12.86 3.51
CA ARG A 294 3.07 -13.85 2.45
C ARG A 294 1.93 -13.90 1.46
N MET A 295 0.69 -13.95 1.94
CA MET A 295 -0.48 -14.04 1.07
C MET A 295 -0.68 -12.73 0.31
N MET A 296 -0.52 -11.58 0.98
CA MET A 296 -0.68 -10.29 0.35
C MET A 296 0.31 -10.06 -0.79
N MET A 297 1.61 -10.31 -0.56
CA MET A 297 2.63 -10.14 -1.61
C MET A 297 2.39 -11.09 -2.79
N ARG A 298 1.93 -12.31 -2.53
CA ARG A 298 1.52 -13.28 -3.56
C ARG A 298 0.31 -12.82 -4.37
N PHE A 299 -0.72 -12.29 -3.72
CA PHE A 299 -1.88 -11.73 -4.42
C PHE A 299 -1.49 -10.54 -5.29
N LEU A 300 -0.56 -9.70 -4.82
CA LEU A 300 0.00 -8.61 -5.62
C LEU A 300 0.80 -9.15 -6.82
N GLY A 301 1.62 -10.17 -6.63
CA GLY A 301 2.37 -10.83 -7.72
C GLY A 301 1.44 -11.41 -8.78
N LEU A 302 0.38 -12.09 -8.35
CA LEU A 302 -0.67 -12.61 -9.24
C LEU A 302 -1.41 -11.48 -9.98
N ALA A 303 -1.72 -10.38 -9.31
CA ALA A 303 -2.38 -9.23 -9.95
C ALA A 303 -1.50 -8.60 -11.04
N VAL A 304 -0.21 -8.40 -10.76
CA VAL A 304 0.78 -7.91 -11.75
C VAL A 304 0.88 -8.87 -12.93
N LEU A 305 0.94 -10.19 -12.67
CA LEU A 305 0.96 -11.21 -13.72
C LEU A 305 -0.30 -11.14 -14.61
N LEU A 306 -1.48 -11.09 -14.02
CA LEU A 306 -2.74 -11.02 -14.76
C LEU A 306 -2.80 -9.76 -15.64
N MET A 307 -2.37 -8.61 -15.11
CA MET A 307 -2.31 -7.36 -15.85
C MET A 307 -1.29 -7.42 -17.00
N ALA A 308 -0.09 -7.97 -16.74
CA ALA A 308 0.94 -8.15 -17.77
C ALA A 308 0.46 -9.07 -18.91
N LEU A 309 -0.32 -10.10 -18.59
CA LEU A 309 -0.86 -11.04 -19.59
C LEU A 309 -2.02 -10.42 -20.38
N MET A 310 -2.88 -9.63 -19.73
CA MET A 310 -3.94 -8.88 -20.41
C MET A 310 -3.39 -7.87 -21.42
N ASP A 311 -2.24 -7.27 -21.12
CA ASP A 311 -1.60 -6.26 -21.96
C ASP A 311 -0.46 -6.81 -22.84
N MET A 312 -0.28 -8.13 -22.89
CA MET A 312 0.80 -8.76 -23.66
C MET A 312 0.72 -8.43 -25.17
N GLY A 313 -0.49 -8.18 -25.68
CA GLY A 313 -0.72 -7.83 -27.09
C GLY A 313 -0.16 -6.47 -27.50
N THR A 314 -0.02 -5.51 -26.58
CA THR A 314 0.61 -4.20 -26.85
C THR A 314 2.14 -4.30 -26.73
N MET A 315 2.63 -5.14 -25.82
CA MET A 315 4.07 -5.34 -25.58
C MET A 315 4.77 -6.17 -26.67
N VAL A 316 4.07 -7.12 -27.30
CA VAL A 316 4.62 -8.00 -28.35
C VAL A 316 3.75 -7.97 -29.61
N PRO A 317 4.08 -7.15 -30.62
CA PRO A 317 3.22 -6.94 -31.81
C PRO A 317 3.17 -8.14 -32.77
N ALA A 318 3.94 -9.20 -32.55
CA ALA A 318 4.01 -10.37 -33.43
C ALA A 318 3.00 -11.48 -33.08
N VAL A 319 2.25 -11.34 -31.98
CA VAL A 319 1.32 -12.37 -31.51
C VAL A 319 -0.04 -12.15 -32.15
N HIS A 320 -0.46 -13.05 -33.03
CA HIS A 320 -1.81 -13.02 -33.61
C HIS A 320 -2.86 -13.25 -32.50
N LYS A 321 -4.06 -12.67 -32.64
CA LYS A 321 -5.18 -12.82 -31.68
C LYS A 321 -5.55 -14.29 -31.37
N ALA A 322 -5.13 -15.25 -32.19
CA ALA A 322 -5.32 -16.69 -31.99
C ALA A 322 -4.40 -17.29 -30.91
N ASP A 323 -3.28 -16.64 -30.56
CA ASP A 323 -2.29 -17.13 -29.60
C ASP A 323 -2.56 -16.68 -28.15
N MET A 324 -3.68 -15.99 -27.91
CA MET A 324 -4.14 -15.53 -26.58
C MET A 324 -4.44 -16.69 -25.60
N LEU A 325 -4.48 -17.93 -26.10
CA LEU A 325 -4.53 -19.15 -25.29
C LEU A 325 -3.23 -19.41 -24.51
N TRP A 326 -2.07 -19.07 -25.07
CA TRP A 326 -0.76 -19.25 -24.41
C TRP A 326 -0.57 -18.43 -23.12
N PRO A 327 -0.92 -17.12 -23.07
CA PRO A 327 -0.87 -16.37 -21.83
C PRO A 327 -1.88 -16.87 -20.80
N MET A 328 -3.08 -17.29 -21.20
CA MET A 328 -4.05 -17.95 -20.30
C MET A 328 -3.50 -19.26 -19.73
N LEU A 329 -2.89 -20.10 -20.57
CA LEU A 329 -2.26 -21.36 -20.15
C LEU A 329 -1.07 -21.11 -19.21
N ALA A 330 -0.23 -20.11 -19.51
CA ALA A 330 0.87 -19.69 -18.65
C ALA A 330 0.34 -19.20 -17.29
N CYS A 331 -0.77 -18.47 -17.26
CA CYS A 331 -1.41 -18.03 -16.04
C CYS A 331 -1.90 -19.19 -15.17
N VAL A 332 -2.51 -20.21 -15.80
CA VAL A 332 -2.94 -21.44 -15.13
C VAL A 332 -1.74 -22.22 -14.60
N ILE A 333 -0.66 -22.35 -15.39
CA ILE A 333 0.57 -23.05 -14.99
C ILE A 333 1.27 -22.34 -13.83
N VAL A 334 1.39 -21.01 -13.88
CA VAL A 334 1.98 -20.20 -12.80
C VAL A 334 1.10 -20.27 -11.55
N GLY A 335 -0.23 -20.18 -11.70
CA GLY A 335 -1.17 -20.37 -10.60
C GLY A 335 -1.06 -21.75 -9.94
N LEU A 336 -0.91 -22.81 -10.76
CA LEU A 336 -0.71 -24.17 -10.26
C LEU A 336 0.65 -24.32 -9.56
N ALA A 337 1.72 -23.76 -10.15
CA ALA A 337 3.05 -23.75 -9.57
C ALA A 337 3.10 -22.99 -8.24
N MET A 338 2.32 -21.92 -8.10
CA MET A 338 2.12 -21.18 -6.86
C MET A 338 1.45 -22.02 -5.78
N VAL A 339 0.36 -22.72 -6.12
CA VAL A 339 -0.32 -23.65 -5.21
C VAL A 339 0.63 -24.75 -4.75
N VAL A 340 1.43 -25.31 -5.68
CA VAL A 340 2.46 -26.30 -5.37
C VAL A 340 3.56 -25.70 -4.49
N ALA A 341 4.00 -24.47 -4.73
CA ALA A 341 5.01 -23.78 -3.92
C ALA A 341 4.51 -23.47 -2.49
N ILE A 342 3.22 -23.13 -2.34
CA ILE A 342 2.55 -22.95 -1.03
C ILE A 342 2.55 -24.27 -0.25
N LEU A 343 2.18 -25.37 -0.92
CA LEU A 343 2.13 -26.70 -0.30
C LEU A 343 3.53 -27.26 0.02
N ALA A 344 4.49 -27.07 -0.88
CA ALA A 344 5.87 -27.53 -0.72
C ALA A 344 6.60 -26.79 0.42
N GLN A 345 6.29 -25.52 0.66
CA GLN A 345 6.86 -24.75 1.77
C GLN A 345 6.48 -25.29 3.16
N HIS A 346 5.33 -25.96 3.28
CA HIS A 346 4.95 -26.62 4.54
C HIS A 346 5.68 -27.95 4.77
N GLY A 347 6.27 -28.56 3.73
CA GLY A 347 6.86 -29.90 3.77
C GLY A 347 8.35 -29.99 4.12
N GLY A 348 9.06 -28.87 4.32
CA GLY A 348 10.47 -28.89 4.76
C GLY A 348 11.50 -29.42 3.74
N PHE A 349 11.09 -29.70 2.50
CA PHE A 349 12.00 -30.16 1.44
C PHE A 349 12.78 -28.98 0.84
N TYR A 350 13.87 -28.56 1.48
CA TYR A 350 14.78 -27.59 0.90
C TYR A 350 16.21 -28.13 0.83
N SER A 351 16.67 -28.39 -0.40
CA SER A 351 18.10 -28.36 -0.70
C SER A 351 18.60 -26.94 -0.46
N LEU A 352 19.67 -26.81 0.34
CA LEU A 352 20.29 -25.53 0.71
C LEU A 352 20.69 -24.70 -0.53
N LEU A 353 21.01 -25.37 -1.64
CA LEU A 353 21.36 -24.76 -2.92
C LEU A 353 20.16 -24.05 -3.58
N LEU A 354 18.97 -24.66 -3.54
CA LEU A 354 17.75 -24.07 -4.10
C LEU A 354 17.29 -22.85 -3.28
N SER A 355 17.59 -22.81 -1.98
CA SER A 355 17.36 -21.63 -1.17
C SER A 355 18.23 -20.45 -1.61
N ARG A 356 19.54 -20.69 -1.77
CA ARG A 356 20.49 -19.65 -2.19
C ARG A 356 20.19 -19.08 -3.57
N ILE A 357 19.76 -19.91 -4.52
CA ILE A 357 19.34 -19.44 -5.86
C ILE A 357 18.14 -18.49 -5.73
N GLY A 358 17.15 -18.85 -4.90
CA GLY A 358 15.99 -17.98 -4.66
C GLY A 358 16.35 -16.63 -4.04
N ASP A 359 17.28 -16.62 -3.08
CA ASP A 359 17.77 -15.36 -2.49
C ASP A 359 18.53 -14.51 -3.54
N GLY A 360 19.36 -15.15 -4.37
CA GLY A 360 20.06 -14.48 -5.48
C GLY A 360 19.11 -13.86 -6.49
N LEU A 361 18.06 -14.57 -6.91
CA LEU A 361 17.03 -14.06 -7.81
C LEU A 361 16.22 -12.92 -7.20
N CYS A 362 15.92 -12.98 -5.90
CA CYS A 362 15.26 -11.89 -5.19
C CYS A 362 16.12 -10.62 -5.19
N VAL A 363 17.42 -10.74 -4.87
CA VAL A 363 18.35 -9.59 -4.91
C VAL A 363 18.49 -9.03 -6.33
N LEU A 364 18.65 -9.90 -7.32
CA LEU A 364 18.76 -9.50 -8.72
C LEU A 364 17.49 -8.78 -9.20
N SER A 365 16.31 -9.27 -8.80
CA SER A 365 15.04 -8.63 -9.15
C SER A 365 14.97 -7.19 -8.62
N VAL A 366 15.40 -6.94 -7.38
CA VAL A 366 15.42 -5.59 -6.79
C VAL A 366 16.43 -4.67 -7.50
N LEU A 367 17.58 -5.20 -7.91
CA LEU A 367 18.61 -4.43 -8.62
C LEU A 367 18.15 -4.01 -10.02
N VAL A 368 17.45 -4.89 -10.75
CA VAL A 368 16.97 -4.63 -12.11
C VAL A 368 15.70 -3.76 -12.11
N LEU A 369 14.94 -3.75 -11.00
CA LEU A 369 13.64 -3.09 -10.93
C LEU A 369 13.73 -1.58 -11.20
N LEU A 370 14.65 -0.86 -10.56
CA LEU A 370 14.77 0.59 -10.75
C LEU A 370 15.22 0.98 -12.17
N PRO A 371 16.29 0.37 -12.74
CA PRO A 371 16.63 0.58 -14.15
C PRO A 371 15.47 0.27 -15.09
N SER A 372 14.77 -0.85 -14.88
CA SER A 372 13.64 -1.24 -15.73
C SER A 372 12.47 -0.26 -15.63
N ALA A 373 12.15 0.25 -14.44
CA ALA A 373 11.13 1.26 -14.23
C ALA A 373 11.51 2.60 -14.91
N PHE A 374 12.79 2.97 -14.90
CA PHE A 374 13.28 4.15 -15.60
C PHE A 374 13.15 4.02 -17.12
N PHE A 375 13.51 2.87 -17.70
CA PHE A 375 13.34 2.63 -19.13
C PHE A 375 11.86 2.53 -19.52
N ALA A 376 11.04 1.90 -18.68
CA ALA A 376 9.59 1.84 -18.85
C ALA A 376 8.93 3.23 -18.84
N ALA A 377 9.47 4.17 -18.05
CA ALA A 377 8.99 5.55 -18.00
C ALA A 377 9.44 6.42 -19.19
N GLY A 378 10.14 5.87 -20.19
CA GLY A 378 10.70 6.66 -21.28
C GLY A 378 11.91 7.50 -20.87
N GLY A 379 12.60 7.16 -19.77
CA GLY A 379 13.71 7.95 -19.23
C GLY A 379 14.85 8.24 -20.22
N PHE A 380 15.06 7.36 -21.21
CA PHE A 380 16.05 7.59 -22.27
C PHE A 380 15.61 8.67 -23.27
N GLU A 381 14.33 8.77 -23.56
CA GLU A 381 13.76 9.80 -24.45
C GLU A 381 13.79 11.17 -23.77
N LEU A 382 13.49 11.19 -22.47
CA LEU A 382 13.69 12.35 -21.58
C LEU A 382 15.14 12.86 -21.59
N LEU A 383 16.12 11.96 -21.46
CA LEU A 383 17.55 12.33 -21.51
C LEU A 383 18.00 12.82 -22.90
N ARG A 384 17.34 12.36 -23.96
CA ARG A 384 17.64 12.76 -25.34
C ARG A 384 17.05 14.14 -25.68
N GLY A 385 16.27 14.74 -24.77
CA GLY A 385 15.56 16.00 -25.02
C GLY A 385 14.38 15.85 -25.97
N GLY A 386 13.91 14.62 -26.19
CA GLY A 386 12.65 14.37 -26.88
C GLY A 386 11.51 14.58 -25.89
N MET A 387 11.04 15.83 -25.78
CA MET A 387 9.68 16.13 -25.31
C MET A 387 8.79 16.33 -26.53
#